data_AF-A0AAV5XJX3-F1
#
_entry.id   AF-A0AAV5XJX3-F1
#
_cell.length_a   1.000
_cell.length_b   1.000
_cell.length_c   1.000
_cell.angle_alpha   90.00
_cell.angle_beta   90.00
_cell.angle_gamma   90.00
#
_symmetry.space_group_name_H-M   'P 1'
#
loop_
_entity.id
_entity.type
_entity.pdbx_description
1 polymer ?
#
loop_
_entity_poly.entity_id
_entity_poly.type
_entity_poly.pdbx_seq_one_letter_code
_entity_poly.pdbx_strand_id
1 'polypeptide(L)'
;MNSDHVEELLVAHARGELEGAERARVEGHLHGCAACRETLAAFRGLIEALGAAGPPAPPIHWGAYRAELREKLERRTAPRSTALTAVWRPAPALVAVGLLAGLVYVGLPGGGRGSLTGDRIPFENLILASRLDMIAKLDVVEQLDVVEDFDVIDHLDRLSTGEG
;
A
#
# COMPACT_ATOMS: atom_id res chain seq x y z
N MET A 1 24.71 -30.00 -26.14
CA MET A 1 25.04 -29.40 -24.82
C MET A 1 25.52 -27.98 -25.04
N ASN A 2 24.98 -27.03 -24.25
CA ASN A 2 25.08 -25.56 -24.29
C ASN A 2 24.17 -24.83 -25.29
N SER A 3 22.87 -24.84 -25.04
CA SER A 3 21.90 -24.09 -25.82
C SER A 3 20.84 -23.55 -24.86
N ASP A 4 20.83 -22.22 -24.66
CA ASP A 4 19.89 -21.41 -23.87
C ASP A 4 18.64 -22.18 -23.43
N HIS A 5 18.54 -22.47 -22.13
CA HIS A 5 17.42 -23.22 -21.58
C HIS A 5 16.13 -22.44 -21.79
N VAL A 6 15.31 -22.90 -22.74
CA VAL A 6 13.93 -22.45 -22.97
C VAL A 6 13.00 -22.96 -21.86
N GLU A 7 13.50 -23.80 -20.97
CA GLU A 7 12.77 -24.46 -19.87
C GLU A 7 11.96 -23.47 -19.02
N GLU A 8 12.54 -22.30 -18.72
CA GLU A 8 11.86 -21.22 -17.99
C GLU A 8 10.65 -20.65 -18.74
N LEU A 9 10.72 -20.66 -20.07
CA LEU A 9 9.65 -20.17 -20.96
C LEU A 9 8.61 -21.26 -21.28
N LEU A 10 8.86 -22.53 -20.98
CA LEU A 10 7.92 -23.62 -21.30
C LEU A 10 6.59 -23.48 -20.57
N VAL A 11 6.58 -23.01 -19.32
CA VAL A 11 5.34 -22.80 -18.56
C VAL A 11 4.52 -21.65 -19.15
N ALA A 12 5.17 -20.52 -19.44
CA ALA A 12 4.52 -19.38 -20.10
C ALA A 12 4.00 -19.76 -21.49
N HIS A 13 4.76 -20.58 -22.23
CA HIS A 13 4.31 -21.14 -23.51
C HIS A 13 3.11 -22.07 -23.34
N ALA A 14 3.11 -22.94 -22.32
CA ALA A 14 2.00 -23.85 -22.02
C ALA A 14 0.71 -23.09 -21.69
N ARG A 15 0.82 -21.92 -21.07
CA ARG A 15 -0.30 -21.01 -20.77
C ARG A 15 -0.70 -20.10 -21.92
N GLY A 16 0.06 -20.07 -23.01
CA GLY A 16 -0.20 -19.20 -24.16
C GLY A 16 0.20 -17.73 -23.93
N GLU A 17 1.06 -17.45 -22.96
CA GLU A 17 1.46 -16.10 -22.54
C GLU A 17 2.62 -15.53 -23.36
N LEU A 18 3.38 -16.37 -24.07
CA LEU A 18 4.51 -15.91 -24.89
C LEU A 18 4.04 -15.30 -26.20
N GLU A 19 4.72 -14.24 -26.65
CA GLU A 19 4.44 -13.55 -27.91
C GLU A 19 5.67 -13.37 -28.80
N GLY A 20 5.41 -13.07 -30.09
CA GLY A 20 6.42 -12.67 -31.07
C GLY A 20 7.66 -13.57 -31.10
N ALA A 21 8.83 -12.97 -30.85
CA ALA A 21 10.13 -13.62 -30.96
C ALA A 21 10.34 -14.73 -29.92
N GLU A 22 9.79 -14.58 -28.71
CA GLU A 22 9.94 -15.59 -27.65
C GLU A 22 9.19 -16.86 -28.00
N ARG A 23 7.96 -16.73 -28.51
CA ARG A 23 7.17 -17.87 -28.97
C ARG A 23 7.88 -18.61 -30.10
N ALA A 24 8.37 -17.89 -31.11
CA ALA A 24 9.09 -18.49 -32.24
C ALA A 24 10.38 -19.20 -31.80
N ARG A 25 11.10 -18.64 -30.81
CA ARG A 25 12.28 -19.27 -30.22
C ARG A 25 11.95 -20.61 -29.57
N VAL A 26 10.86 -20.64 -28.79
CA VAL A 26 10.42 -21.87 -28.11
C VAL A 26 9.98 -22.92 -29.11
N GLU A 27 9.13 -22.56 -30.08
CA GLU A 27 8.67 -23.47 -31.12
C GLU A 27 9.82 -24.04 -31.95
N GLY A 28 10.80 -23.20 -32.31
CA GLY A 28 12.02 -23.64 -32.99
C GLY A 28 12.81 -24.67 -32.18
N HIS A 29 12.95 -24.48 -30.87
CA HIS A 29 13.63 -25.44 -29.99
C HIS A 29 12.83 -26.75 -29.85
N LEU A 30 11.50 -26.66 -29.72
CA LEU A 30 10.62 -27.82 -29.59
C LEU A 30 10.64 -28.72 -30.83
N HIS A 31 10.99 -28.22 -32.02
CA HIS A 31 11.22 -29.07 -33.19
C HIS A 31 12.43 -30.00 -33.01
N GLY A 32 13.51 -29.53 -32.39
CA GLY A 32 14.77 -30.26 -32.25
C GLY A 32 14.91 -31.07 -30.95
N CYS A 33 14.19 -30.72 -29.89
CA CYS A 33 14.40 -31.30 -28.56
C CYS A 33 13.22 -32.16 -28.08
N ALA A 34 13.43 -33.47 -27.94
CA ALA A 34 12.42 -34.38 -27.43
C ALA A 34 12.13 -34.17 -25.93
N ALA A 35 13.17 -33.93 -25.12
CA ALA A 35 13.03 -33.70 -23.68
C ALA A 35 12.12 -32.49 -23.38
N CYS A 36 12.34 -31.36 -24.06
CA CYS A 36 11.49 -30.18 -23.87
C CYS A 36 10.04 -30.39 -24.32
N ARG A 37 9.78 -31.25 -25.32
CA ARG A 37 8.41 -31.62 -25.71
C ARG A 37 7.71 -32.45 -24.63
N GLU A 38 8.43 -33.36 -24.00
CA GLU A 38 7.92 -34.17 -22.88
C GLU A 38 7.61 -33.30 -21.67
N THR A 39 8.54 -32.41 -21.28
CA THR A 39 8.34 -31.44 -20.21
C THR A 39 7.14 -30.52 -20.49
N LEU A 40 6.99 -30.03 -21.73
CA LEU A 40 5.84 -29.22 -22.12
C LEU A 40 4.51 -29.98 -22.00
N ALA A 41 4.49 -31.25 -22.39
CA ALA A 41 3.30 -32.10 -22.25
C ALA A 41 2.93 -32.31 -20.78
N ALA A 42 3.93 -32.53 -19.91
CA ALA A 42 3.72 -32.64 -18.46
C ALA A 42 3.13 -31.35 -17.87
N PHE A 43 3.66 -30.17 -18.23
CA PHE A 43 3.11 -28.89 -17.77
C PHE A 43 1.67 -28.67 -18.26
N ARG A 44 1.36 -28.99 -19.52
CA ARG A 44 -0.01 -28.88 -20.05
C ARG A 44 -0.97 -29.77 -19.28
N GLY A 45 -0.60 -31.02 -19.03
CA GLY A 45 -1.42 -31.95 -18.23
C GLY A 45 -1.65 -31.46 -16.80
N LEU A 46 -0.61 -30.91 -16.15
CA LEU A 46 -0.75 -30.32 -14.80
C LEU A 46 -1.68 -29.10 -14.79
N ILE A 47 -1.55 -28.18 -15.76
CA ILE A 47 -2.40 -26.98 -15.86
C ILE A 47 -3.86 -27.38 -16.08
N GLU A 48 -4.11 -28.37 -16.95
CA GLU A 48 -5.46 -28.88 -17.21
C GLU A 48 -6.06 -29.55 -15.97
N ALA A 49 -5.29 -30.40 -15.29
CA ALA A 49 -5.73 -31.08 -14.06
C ALA A 49 -6.06 -30.07 -12.94
N LEU A 50 -5.24 -29.03 -12.77
CA LEU A 50 -5.49 -27.96 -11.81
C LEU A 50 -6.74 -27.13 -12.17
N GLY A 51 -6.93 -26.85 -13.46
CA GLY A 51 -8.13 -26.16 -13.96
C GLY A 51 -9.42 -26.97 -13.75
N ALA A 52 -9.35 -28.29 -13.88
CA ALA A 52 -10.49 -29.18 -13.68
C ALA A 52 -10.81 -29.49 -12.21
N ALA A 53 -9.82 -29.45 -11.33
CA ALA A 53 -9.99 -29.74 -9.90
C ALA A 53 -10.63 -28.58 -9.11
N GLY A 54 -10.58 -27.36 -9.64
CA GLY A 54 -11.10 -26.17 -8.98
C GLY A 54 -12.63 -26.06 -9.07
N PRO A 55 -13.31 -25.49 -8.05
CA PRO A 55 -14.69 -25.05 -8.21
C PRO A 55 -14.78 -24.00 -9.32
N PRO A 56 -15.94 -23.86 -10.00
CA PRO A 56 -16.10 -22.82 -11.01
C PRO A 56 -15.80 -21.44 -10.41
N ALA A 57 -15.12 -20.59 -11.20
CA ALA A 57 -14.79 -19.25 -10.76
C ALA A 57 -16.07 -18.51 -10.34
N PRO A 58 -16.10 -17.88 -9.15
CA PRO A 58 -17.27 -17.15 -8.70
C PRO A 58 -17.56 -15.99 -9.67
N PRO A 59 -18.84 -15.59 -9.81
CA PRO A 59 -19.19 -14.46 -10.66
C PRO A 59 -18.49 -13.18 -10.17
N ILE A 60 -17.74 -12.53 -11.05
CA ILE A 60 -17.00 -11.31 -10.71
C ILE A 60 -17.92 -10.10 -10.81
N HIS A 61 -18.24 -9.49 -9.66
CA HIS A 61 -19.07 -8.28 -9.58
C HIS A 61 -18.21 -7.01 -9.51
N TRP A 62 -17.64 -6.59 -10.66
CA TRP A 62 -16.77 -5.41 -10.73
C TRP A 62 -17.39 -4.12 -10.19
N GLY A 63 -18.72 -3.97 -10.32
CA GLY A 63 -19.45 -2.82 -9.79
C GLY A 63 -19.44 -2.77 -8.26
N ALA A 64 -19.75 -3.88 -7.61
CA ALA A 64 -19.74 -4.00 -6.15
C ALA A 64 -18.31 -3.81 -5.61
N TYR A 65 -17.32 -4.45 -6.23
CA TYR A 65 -15.92 -4.29 -5.87
C TYR A 65 -15.45 -2.83 -5.95
N ARG A 66 -15.78 -2.12 -7.05
CA ARG A 66 -15.42 -0.70 -7.20
C ARG A 66 -16.14 0.20 -6.19
N ALA A 67 -17.38 -0.11 -5.84
CA ALA A 67 -18.13 0.63 -4.84
C ALA A 67 -17.49 0.46 -3.45
N GLU A 68 -17.18 -0.77 -3.05
CA GLU A 68 -16.50 -1.07 -1.78
C GLU A 68 -15.11 -0.43 -1.71
N LEU A 69 -14.34 -0.50 -2.81
CA LEU A 69 -13.03 0.14 -2.90
C LEU A 69 -13.12 1.65 -2.74
N ARG A 70 -14.08 2.30 -3.41
CA ARG A 70 -14.31 3.74 -3.28
C ARG A 70 -14.64 4.12 -1.84
N GLU A 71 -15.54 3.38 -1.22
CA GLU A 71 -15.96 3.63 0.17
C GLU A 71 -14.78 3.46 1.17
N LYS A 72 -13.94 2.44 0.96
CA LYS A 72 -12.70 2.26 1.76
C LYS A 72 -11.72 3.41 1.55
N LEU A 73 -11.57 3.90 0.32
CA LEU A 73 -10.73 5.06 0.03
C LEU A 73 -11.28 6.31 0.71
N GLU A 74 -12.57 6.61 0.51
CA GLU A 74 -13.24 7.77 1.12
C GLU A 74 -13.13 7.77 2.64
N ARG A 75 -13.27 6.63 3.32
CA ARG A 75 -13.03 6.55 4.77
C ARG A 75 -11.60 6.88 5.19
N ARG A 76 -10.60 6.57 4.35
CA ARG A 76 -9.19 6.88 4.63
C ARG A 76 -8.86 8.34 4.34
N THR A 77 -9.43 8.92 3.29
CA THR A 77 -9.21 10.33 2.91
C THR A 77 -10.19 11.29 3.57
N ALA A 78 -11.26 10.82 4.20
CA ALA A 78 -12.20 11.67 4.92
C ALA A 78 -11.43 12.49 5.96
N PRO A 79 -11.47 13.83 5.89
CA PRO A 79 -10.79 14.66 6.86
C PRO A 79 -11.37 14.38 8.24
N ARG A 80 -10.56 13.79 9.13
CA ARG A 80 -10.87 13.69 10.55
C ARG A 80 -11.05 15.12 11.07
N SER A 81 -12.28 15.49 11.38
CA SER A 81 -12.69 16.72 12.08
C SER A 81 -12.56 18.06 11.33
N THR A 82 -13.49 18.33 10.41
CA THR A 82 -13.89 19.73 10.09
C THR A 82 -14.73 20.38 11.21
N ALA A 83 -15.14 19.61 12.22
CA ALA A 83 -15.86 20.11 13.38
C ALA A 83 -15.02 21.03 14.28
N LEU A 84 -13.70 20.79 14.38
CA LEU A 84 -12.81 21.62 15.21
C LEU A 84 -12.48 22.97 14.53
N THR A 85 -12.44 23.03 13.20
CA THR A 85 -12.23 24.30 12.47
C THR A 85 -13.47 25.18 12.42
N ALA A 86 -14.66 24.60 12.59
CA ALA A 86 -15.91 25.35 12.69
C ALA A 86 -16.03 26.12 14.03
N VAL A 87 -15.49 25.57 15.13
CA VAL A 87 -15.48 26.21 16.46
C VAL A 87 -14.51 27.40 16.51
N TRP A 88 -13.48 27.43 15.67
CA TRP A 88 -12.47 28.49 15.62
C TRP A 88 -12.76 29.58 14.58
N ARG A 89 -13.96 29.61 13.98
CA ARG A 89 -14.39 30.76 13.19
C ARG A 89 -14.74 31.91 14.14
N PRO A 90 -13.94 32.98 14.25
CA PRO A 90 -14.36 34.13 15.03
C PRO A 90 -15.60 34.71 14.35
N ALA A 91 -16.73 34.76 15.08
CA ALA A 91 -17.88 35.52 14.61
C ALA A 91 -17.41 36.96 14.34
N PRO A 92 -17.68 37.56 13.16
CA PRO A 92 -17.17 38.88 12.78
C PRO A 92 -17.53 39.98 13.80
N ALA A 93 -18.56 39.74 14.62
CA ALA A 93 -18.93 40.59 15.75
C ALA A 93 -17.83 40.73 16.83
N LEU A 94 -17.04 39.70 17.12
CA LEU A 94 -15.98 39.77 18.15
C LEU A 94 -14.79 40.65 17.72
N VAL A 95 -14.47 40.65 16.42
CA VAL A 95 -13.41 41.50 15.85
C VAL A 95 -13.81 42.98 15.93
N ALA A 96 -15.08 43.29 15.67
CA ALA A 96 -15.60 44.66 15.73
C ALA A 96 -15.58 45.24 17.15
N VAL A 97 -15.90 44.44 18.18
CA VAL A 97 -15.84 44.87 19.58
C VAL A 97 -14.39 45.14 20.02
N GLY A 98 -13.44 44.28 19.62
CA GLY A 98 -12.02 44.49 19.91
C GLY A 98 -11.45 45.76 19.29
N LEU A 99 -11.80 46.04 18.02
CA LEU A 99 -11.40 47.27 17.32
C LEU A 99 -11.97 48.53 17.99
N LEU A 100 -13.25 48.51 18.38
CA LEU A 100 -13.88 49.64 19.06
C LEU A 100 -13.26 49.89 20.44
N ALA A 101 -13.01 48.84 21.22
CA ALA A 101 -12.36 48.96 22.52
C ALA A 101 -10.92 49.50 22.39
N GLY A 102 -10.16 49.04 21.39
CA GLY A 102 -8.82 49.56 21.11
C GLY A 102 -8.82 51.03 20.71
N LEU A 103 -9.77 51.45 19.88
CA LEU A 103 -9.87 52.84 19.40
C LEU A 103 -10.30 53.80 20.52
N VAL A 104 -11.19 53.36 21.41
CA VAL A 104 -11.57 54.10 22.63
C VAL A 104 -10.37 54.23 23.58
N TYR A 105 -9.59 53.15 23.77
CA TYR A 105 -8.42 53.17 24.66
C TYR A 105 -7.31 54.11 24.15
N VAL A 106 -7.04 54.13 22.84
CA VAL A 106 -6.03 55.01 22.22
C VAL A 106 -6.50 56.47 22.14
N GLY A 107 -7.81 56.70 22.02
CA GLY A 107 -8.41 58.04 21.92
C GLY A 107 -8.54 58.80 23.25
N LEU A 108 -8.37 58.14 24.40
CA LEU A 108 -8.47 58.77 25.73
C LEU A 108 -7.16 59.52 26.07
N PRO A 109 -7.18 60.86 26.18
CA PRO A 109 -6.01 61.65 26.55
C PRO A 109 -5.75 61.47 28.05
N GLY A 110 -5.03 60.39 28.41
CA GLY A 110 -4.68 60.07 29.78
C GLY A 110 -4.34 58.60 30.07
N GLY A 111 -4.52 57.69 29.11
CA GLY A 111 -4.21 56.26 29.28
C GLY A 111 -2.72 55.95 29.10
N GLY A 112 -2.07 55.51 30.17
CA GLY A 112 -0.63 55.28 30.24
C GLY A 112 -0.06 54.34 29.15
N ARG A 113 1.17 54.65 28.75
CA ARG A 113 2.09 53.78 28.02
C ARG A 113 2.41 52.54 28.87
N GLY A 114 1.49 51.59 28.90
CA GLY A 114 1.67 50.28 29.51
C GLY A 114 2.14 49.29 28.45
N SER A 115 3.35 48.77 28.65
CA SER A 115 4.01 47.70 27.90
C SER A 115 3.06 46.58 27.46
N LEU A 116 2.80 46.48 26.15
CA LEU A 116 2.37 45.21 25.54
C LEU A 116 3.62 44.36 25.26
N THR A 117 4.33 43.96 26.31
CA THR A 117 5.10 42.71 26.30
C THR A 117 4.11 41.57 26.42
N GLY A 118 3.27 41.43 25.38
CA GLY A 118 2.51 40.22 25.09
C GLY A 118 3.48 39.26 24.45
N ASP A 119 4.02 38.39 25.29
CA ASP A 119 4.63 37.10 24.99
C ASP A 119 4.65 36.73 23.50
N ARG A 120 5.79 37.01 22.85
CA ARG A 120 6.08 36.46 21.53
C ARG A 120 6.31 34.96 21.74
N ILE A 121 5.28 34.15 21.58
CA ILE A 121 5.46 32.71 21.35
C ILE A 121 6.46 32.59 20.18
N PRO A 122 7.68 32.06 20.40
CA PRO A 122 8.65 31.97 19.34
C PRO A 122 8.14 30.95 18.31
N PHE A 123 7.98 31.39 17.06
CA PHE A 123 7.59 30.59 15.90
C PHE A 123 8.42 29.29 15.74
N GLU A 124 9.58 29.24 16.39
CA GLU A 124 10.50 28.11 16.45
C GLU A 124 9.83 26.83 17.01
N ASN A 125 8.89 26.96 17.96
CA ASN A 125 8.18 25.81 18.53
C ASN A 125 7.05 25.28 17.62
N LEU A 126 6.50 26.11 16.72
CA LEU A 126 5.41 25.70 15.82
C LEU A 126 5.92 24.85 14.66
N ILE A 127 7.18 25.08 14.24
CA ILE A 127 7.85 24.27 13.21
C ILE A 127 8.27 22.91 13.79
N LEU A 128 8.66 22.83 15.06
CA LEU A 128 8.95 21.54 15.71
C LEU A 128 7.72 20.64 15.81
N ALA A 129 6.54 21.19 16.16
CA ALA A 129 5.30 20.41 16.27
C ALA A 129 4.91 19.72 14.95
N SER A 130 5.15 20.37 13.80
CA SER A 130 4.91 19.78 12.48
C SER A 130 5.82 18.60 12.13
N ARG A 131 7.02 18.52 12.73
CA ARG A 131 7.97 17.41 12.52
C ARG A 131 7.68 16.19 13.38
N LEU A 132 7.03 16.33 14.54
CA LEU A 132 6.64 15.19 15.37
C LEU A 132 5.44 14.41 14.80
N ASP A 133 4.54 15.06 14.04
CA ASP A 133 3.40 14.39 13.38
C ASP A 133 3.85 13.38 12.30
N MET A 134 5.04 13.59 11.72
CA MET A 134 5.60 12.70 10.70
C MET A 134 6.30 11.47 11.30
N ILE A 135 6.81 11.56 12.53
CA ILE A 135 7.42 10.42 13.24
C ILE A 135 6.32 9.49 13.79
N ALA A 136 5.18 10.04 14.21
CA ALA A 136 4.03 9.26 14.67
C ALA A 136 3.31 8.46 13.56
N LYS A 137 3.67 8.70 12.29
CA LYS A 137 3.16 7.94 11.11
C LYS A 137 4.10 6.87 10.60
N LEU A 138 5.31 6.77 11.15
CA LEU A 138 6.19 5.63 10.94
C LEU A 138 5.85 4.56 11.97
N ASP A 139 4.65 4.00 11.84
CA ASP A 139 4.31 2.70 12.40
C ASP A 139 5.07 1.66 11.57
N VAL A 140 6.38 1.60 11.81
CA VAL A 140 7.29 0.63 11.19
C VAL A 140 7.00 -0.71 11.85
N VAL A 141 6.01 -1.40 11.30
CA VAL A 141 5.91 -2.86 11.22
C VAL A 141 6.44 -3.58 12.46
N GLU A 142 5.67 -3.56 13.54
CA GLU A 142 5.71 -4.64 14.52
C GLU A 142 4.77 -5.76 14.05
N GLN A 143 5.05 -6.28 12.86
CA GLN A 143 4.40 -7.49 12.36
C GLN A 143 5.37 -8.30 11.50
N LEU A 144 6.60 -8.46 11.98
CA LEU A 144 7.36 -9.68 11.74
C LEU A 144 7.10 -10.63 12.91
N ASP A 145 5.87 -11.15 12.95
CA ASP A 145 5.52 -12.31 13.77
C ASP A 145 5.10 -13.48 12.86
N VAL A 146 5.71 -13.56 11.68
CA VAL A 146 5.44 -14.61 10.67
C VAL A 146 6.72 -15.29 10.26
N VAL A 147 7.51 -15.69 11.26
CA VAL A 147 8.47 -16.79 11.08
C VAL A 147 8.53 -17.67 12.35
N GLU A 148 7.37 -17.98 12.92
CA GLU A 148 7.27 -18.93 14.04
C GLU A 148 6.85 -20.33 13.58
N ASP A 149 7.31 -20.75 12.39
CA ASP A 149 7.05 -22.11 11.87
C ASP A 149 8.28 -22.69 11.14
N PHE A 150 9.47 -22.49 11.71
CA PHE A 150 10.69 -23.19 11.27
C PHE A 150 10.70 -24.68 11.64
N ASP A 151 9.70 -25.19 12.36
CA ASP A 151 9.61 -26.60 12.76
C ASP A 151 9.21 -27.55 11.61
N VAL A 152 8.83 -27.02 10.43
CA VAL A 152 8.48 -27.86 9.28
C VAL A 152 9.72 -28.33 8.50
N ILE A 153 10.88 -27.69 8.66
CA ILE A 153 12.09 -28.06 7.92
C ILE A 153 12.84 -29.22 8.59
N ASP A 154 12.76 -29.38 9.92
CA ASP A 154 13.41 -30.49 10.65
C ASP A 154 12.76 -31.86 10.34
N HIS A 155 11.49 -31.87 9.95
CA HIS A 155 10.77 -33.10 9.63
C HIS A 155 11.00 -33.64 8.21
N LEU A 156 11.59 -32.86 7.30
CA LEU A 156 11.88 -33.33 5.95
C LEU A 156 13.13 -34.23 5.88
N ASP A 157 14.05 -34.11 6.83
CA ASP A 157 15.28 -34.94 6.86
C ASP A 157 15.02 -36.38 7.35
N ARG A 158 13.94 -36.58 8.12
CA ARG A 158 13.51 -37.91 8.60
C ARG A 158 12.74 -38.74 7.57
N LEU A 159 12.18 -38.12 6.52
CA LEU A 159 11.53 -38.85 5.42
C LEU A 159 12.51 -39.25 4.31
N SER A 160 13.71 -38.65 4.27
CA SER A 160 14.76 -38.97 3.30
C SER A 160 15.73 -40.06 3.78
N THR A 161 15.80 -40.34 5.09
CA THR A 161 16.75 -41.29 5.68
C THR A 161 16.14 -42.63 6.09
N GLY A 162 14.87 -42.87 5.75
CA GLY A 162 14.23 -44.18 5.84
C GLY A 162 14.35 -44.97 4.54
N GLU A 163 15.56 -45.38 4.17
CA GLU A 163 15.76 -46.49 3.23
C GLU A 163 15.71 -47.81 4.01
N GLY A 164 14.92 -48.78 3.53
CA GLY A 164 14.84 -50.14 4.08
C GLY A 164 13.66 -50.93 3.56
#